data_AF-A0A6G5T174-F1
#
_entry.id   AF-A0A6G5T174-F1
#
_cell.length_a   1.000
_cell.length_b   1.000
_cell.length_c   1.000
_cell.angle_alpha   90.00
_cell.angle_beta   90.00
_cell.angle_gamma   90.00
#
_symmetry.space_group_name_H-M   'P 1'
#
loop_
_entity.id
_entity.type
_entity.pdbx_description
1 polymer ?
#
loop_
_entity_poly.entity_id
_entity_poly.type
_entity_poly.pdbx_seq_one_letter_code
_entity_poly.pdbx_strand_id
1 'polypeptide(L)'
;IHSMESPNGSTGQEIELEAFQRQVAERFRDLAPSDSDDLLSIPWIRKLLDTFLCCQEDFRVIVFENKSQLNKPPMDKYITDYFERSLKALDVCNAIRDGIERIRQWQKQLEIVLCALDSQRTIGEGQFRRAKKALIDLAIGMLDEKESSSSVAHRNRSFVRNNAQRELRSLSHFRSLSWSVSRTWSAARQIHAIASNLVAPKTNEIISTNRLNVAVFTMSHVLLFVVWALVAAIPCQDRGLQIHLSVTKQFVWADPILSLHERILDESKKRDRRNSCGLLKEIHGIEKCARHMNELTDSVHFPLTMQKEAEVKERVQELALVHKAIKDG
;
A
#
# COMPACT_ATOMS: atom_id res chain seq x y z
N ILE A 1 -51.57 -16.93 -24.14
CA ILE A 1 -50.40 -17.82 -24.24
C ILE A 1 -49.38 -17.32 -23.23
N HIS A 2 -49.33 -17.95 -22.05
CA HIS A 2 -48.36 -17.62 -21.02
C HIS A 2 -47.01 -18.23 -21.43
N SER A 3 -46.00 -17.38 -21.61
CA SER A 3 -44.62 -17.81 -21.81
C SER A 3 -44.10 -18.35 -20.48
N MET A 4 -43.98 -19.68 -20.37
CA MET A 4 -43.27 -20.31 -19.28
C MET A 4 -41.77 -20.08 -19.47
N GLU A 5 -41.17 -19.24 -18.63
CA GLU A 5 -39.72 -19.25 -18.43
C GLU A 5 -39.31 -20.63 -17.91
N SER A 6 -38.34 -21.23 -18.58
CA SER A 6 -37.84 -22.55 -18.26
C SER A 6 -37.08 -22.54 -16.92
N PRO A 7 -37.27 -23.52 -16.01
CA PRO A 7 -36.59 -23.56 -14.71
C PRO A 7 -35.08 -23.85 -14.80
N ASN A 8 -34.58 -24.30 -15.95
CA ASN A 8 -33.18 -24.74 -16.09
C ASN A 8 -32.15 -23.59 -16.13
N GLY A 9 -32.58 -22.35 -16.37
CA GLY A 9 -31.68 -21.19 -16.43
C GLY A 9 -31.23 -20.68 -15.06
N SER A 10 -32.10 -20.77 -14.04
CA SER A 10 -31.81 -20.26 -12.69
C SER A 10 -30.81 -21.13 -11.94
N THR A 11 -30.86 -22.45 -12.12
CA THR A 11 -29.93 -23.39 -11.47
C THR A 11 -28.50 -23.23 -12.00
N GLY A 12 -28.33 -22.98 -13.30
CA GLY A 12 -27.01 -22.76 -13.90
C GLY A 12 -26.33 -21.49 -13.38
N GLN A 13 -27.09 -20.38 -13.32
CA GLN A 13 -26.61 -19.11 -12.78
C GLN A 13 -26.23 -19.22 -11.30
N GLU A 14 -27.03 -19.94 -10.49
CA GLU A 14 -26.71 -20.16 -9.08
C GLU A 14 -25.39 -20.94 -8.90
N ILE A 15 -25.15 -21.97 -9.72
CA ILE A 15 -23.90 -22.74 -9.71
C ILE A 15 -22.70 -21.87 -10.05
N GLU A 16 -22.82 -21.00 -11.06
CA GLU A 16 -21.76 -20.08 -11.49
C GLU A 16 -21.42 -19.07 -10.38
N LEU A 17 -22.44 -18.46 -9.77
CA LEU A 17 -22.24 -17.52 -8.67
C LEU A 17 -21.60 -18.18 -7.45
N GLU A 18 -21.99 -19.41 -7.12
CA GLU A 18 -21.31 -20.18 -6.07
C GLU A 18 -19.87 -20.54 -6.46
N ALA A 19 -19.59 -20.85 -7.72
CA ALA A 19 -18.24 -21.11 -8.20
C ALA A 19 -17.36 -19.86 -8.03
N PHE A 20 -17.87 -18.67 -8.36
CA PHE A 20 -17.18 -17.40 -8.11
C PHE A 20 -16.84 -17.21 -6.62
N GLN A 21 -17.79 -17.48 -5.71
CA GLN A 21 -17.52 -17.40 -4.26
C GLN A 21 -16.37 -18.32 -3.83
N ARG A 22 -16.36 -19.56 -4.34
CA ARG A 22 -15.31 -20.55 -4.04
C ARG A 22 -13.95 -20.15 -4.62
N GLN A 23 -13.92 -19.62 -5.85
CA GLN A 23 -12.70 -19.14 -6.49
C GLN A 23 -12.08 -17.96 -5.74
N VAL A 24 -12.89 -17.01 -5.27
CA VAL A 24 -12.41 -15.93 -4.40
C VAL A 24 -11.81 -16.51 -3.12
N ALA A 25 -12.49 -17.46 -2.47
CA ALA A 25 -12.00 -18.09 -1.25
C ALA A 25 -10.67 -18.82 -1.44
N GLU A 26 -10.53 -19.58 -2.54
CA GLU A 26 -9.32 -20.30 -2.90
C GLU A 26 -8.15 -19.35 -3.16
N ARG A 27 -8.35 -18.32 -3.98
CA ARG A 27 -7.30 -17.35 -4.27
C ARG A 27 -6.80 -16.61 -3.04
N PHE A 28 -7.69 -16.21 -2.13
CA PHE A 28 -7.29 -15.56 -0.88
C PHE A 28 -6.65 -16.53 0.11
N ARG A 29 -6.97 -17.82 0.04
CA ARG A 29 -6.26 -18.86 0.80
C ARG A 29 -4.85 -19.05 0.26
N ASP A 30 -4.68 -19.07 -1.06
CA ASP A 30 -3.38 -19.17 -1.71
C ASP A 30 -2.52 -17.91 -1.52
N LEU A 31 -3.15 -16.75 -1.32
CA LEU A 31 -2.49 -15.51 -0.96
C LEU A 31 -1.88 -15.52 0.46
N ALA A 32 -2.35 -16.42 1.34
CA ALA A 32 -1.78 -16.56 2.66
C ALA A 32 -0.27 -16.81 2.55
N PRO A 33 0.58 -15.97 3.15
CA PRO A 33 2.01 -16.10 3.00
C PRO A 33 2.47 -17.38 3.72
N SER A 34 3.31 -18.16 3.02
CA SER A 34 3.83 -19.44 3.49
C SER A 34 4.73 -19.29 4.72
N ASP A 35 5.38 -18.14 4.85
CA ASP A 35 6.15 -17.72 6.03
C ASP A 35 5.58 -16.40 6.59
N SER A 36 5.73 -16.14 7.89
CA SER A 36 5.42 -14.83 8.47
C SER A 36 6.25 -13.70 7.85
N ASP A 37 7.46 -14.03 7.40
CA ASP A 37 8.40 -13.06 6.85
C ASP A 37 8.03 -12.54 5.46
N ASP A 38 7.12 -13.19 4.73
CA ASP A 38 6.75 -12.77 3.38
C ASP A 38 5.58 -11.77 3.34
N LEU A 39 4.84 -11.65 4.45
CA LEU A 39 3.68 -10.77 4.55
C LEU A 39 4.09 -9.29 4.34
N LEU A 40 3.33 -8.57 3.51
CA LEU A 40 3.59 -7.16 3.19
C LEU A 40 4.99 -6.91 2.57
N SER A 41 5.57 -7.89 1.89
CA SER A 41 6.71 -7.69 0.99
C SER A 41 6.24 -7.24 -0.40
N ILE A 42 7.13 -6.68 -1.23
CA ILE A 42 6.76 -6.32 -2.61
C ILE A 42 6.21 -7.52 -3.41
N PRO A 43 6.84 -8.72 -3.38
CA PRO A 43 6.27 -9.91 -4.04
C PRO A 43 4.86 -10.26 -3.54
N TRP A 44 4.61 -10.15 -2.23
CA TRP A 44 3.28 -10.42 -1.67
C TRP A 44 2.24 -9.39 -2.13
N ILE A 45 2.60 -8.10 -2.18
CA ILE A 45 1.72 -7.04 -2.70
C ILE A 45 1.39 -7.27 -4.18
N ARG A 46 2.38 -7.69 -5.00
CA ARG A 46 2.14 -8.06 -6.41
C ARG A 46 1.14 -9.21 -6.50
N LYS A 47 1.33 -10.28 -5.71
CA LYS A 47 0.40 -11.41 -5.65
C LYS A 47 -1.00 -11.01 -5.18
N LEU A 48 -1.13 -10.08 -4.22
CA LEU A 48 -2.42 -9.51 -3.79
C LEU A 48 -3.11 -8.78 -4.95
N LEU A 49 -2.38 -7.95 -5.70
CA LEU A 49 -2.91 -7.22 -6.86
C LEU A 49 -3.31 -8.16 -7.99
N ASP A 50 -2.49 -9.16 -8.32
CA ASP A 50 -2.83 -10.18 -9.31
C ASP A 50 -4.09 -10.95 -8.89
N THR A 51 -4.20 -11.32 -7.61
CA THR A 51 -5.39 -11.96 -7.03
C THR A 51 -6.64 -11.08 -7.19
N PHE A 52 -6.52 -9.78 -6.91
CA PHE A 52 -7.60 -8.81 -7.11
C PHE A 52 -8.03 -8.73 -8.57
N LEU A 53 -7.06 -8.63 -9.50
CA LEU A 53 -7.33 -8.52 -10.93
C LEU A 53 -8.01 -9.78 -11.47
N CYS A 54 -7.60 -10.97 -11.05
CA CYS A 54 -8.28 -12.20 -11.41
C CYS A 54 -9.72 -12.23 -10.88
N CYS A 55 -9.95 -11.85 -9.62
CA CYS A 55 -11.31 -11.78 -9.05
C CYS A 55 -12.17 -10.76 -9.80
N GLN A 56 -11.57 -9.65 -10.22
CA GLN A 56 -12.27 -8.64 -10.98
C GLN A 56 -12.63 -9.09 -12.40
N GLU A 57 -11.79 -9.88 -13.04
CA GLU A 57 -12.08 -10.40 -14.37
C GLU A 57 -13.27 -11.37 -14.34
N ASP A 58 -13.31 -12.29 -13.36
CA ASP A 58 -14.47 -13.18 -13.19
C ASP A 58 -15.75 -12.38 -12.89
N PHE A 59 -15.65 -11.37 -12.00
CA PHE A 59 -16.78 -10.50 -11.69
C PHE A 59 -17.24 -9.70 -12.91
N ARG A 60 -16.31 -9.26 -13.77
CA ARG A 60 -16.62 -8.55 -15.02
C ARG A 60 -17.43 -9.41 -15.97
N VAL A 61 -17.13 -10.71 -16.06
CA VAL A 61 -17.92 -11.68 -16.85
C VAL A 61 -19.34 -11.77 -16.29
N ILE A 62 -19.49 -11.98 -14.98
CA ILE A 62 -20.81 -12.03 -14.31
C ILE A 62 -21.62 -10.76 -14.60
N VAL A 63 -20.98 -9.59 -14.49
CA VAL A 63 -21.64 -8.31 -14.77
C VAL A 63 -22.07 -8.20 -16.24
N PHE A 64 -21.24 -8.69 -17.16
CA PHE A 64 -21.53 -8.61 -18.59
C PHE A 64 -22.70 -9.52 -18.99
N GLU A 65 -22.74 -10.74 -18.47
CA GLU A 65 -23.78 -11.73 -18.78
C GLU A 65 -25.13 -11.36 -18.15
N ASN A 66 -25.11 -10.64 -17.02
CA ASN A 66 -26.32 -10.29 -16.26
C ASN A 66 -26.76 -8.82 -16.41
N LYS A 67 -26.27 -8.09 -17.42
CA LYS A 67 -26.55 -6.65 -17.63
C LYS A 67 -28.03 -6.27 -17.54
N SER A 68 -28.91 -7.09 -18.10
CA SER A 68 -30.36 -6.80 -18.13
C SER A 68 -30.99 -6.85 -16.74
N GLN A 69 -30.50 -7.71 -15.85
CA GLN A 69 -30.92 -7.83 -14.46
C GLN A 69 -30.28 -6.72 -13.61
N LEU A 70 -29.01 -6.40 -13.88
CA LEU A 70 -28.27 -5.35 -13.18
C LEU A 70 -28.79 -3.93 -13.41
N ASN A 71 -29.45 -3.68 -14.54
CA ASN A 71 -30.07 -2.38 -14.83
C ASN A 71 -31.48 -2.22 -14.23
N LYS A 72 -31.98 -3.21 -13.48
CA LYS A 72 -33.31 -3.19 -12.88
C LYS A 72 -33.23 -3.10 -11.35
N PRO A 73 -34.22 -2.45 -10.69
CA PRO A 73 -34.32 -2.48 -9.24
C PRO A 73 -34.49 -3.90 -8.67
N PRO A 74 -33.83 -4.23 -7.54
CA PRO A 74 -32.95 -3.39 -6.73
C PRO A 74 -31.46 -3.47 -7.11
N MET A 75 -31.11 -4.22 -8.17
CA MET A 75 -29.71 -4.50 -8.55
C MET A 75 -28.97 -3.28 -9.11
N ASP A 76 -29.68 -2.38 -9.77
CA ASP A 76 -29.18 -1.09 -10.25
C ASP A 76 -28.48 -0.28 -9.15
N LYS A 77 -29.04 -0.29 -7.95
CA LYS A 77 -28.46 0.35 -6.78
C LYS A 77 -27.17 -0.34 -6.34
N TYR A 78 -27.18 -1.67 -6.17
CA TYR A 78 -26.00 -2.41 -5.69
C TYR A 78 -24.80 -2.22 -6.63
N ILE A 79 -25.02 -2.30 -7.94
CA ILE A 79 -23.94 -2.13 -8.92
C ILE A 79 -23.45 -0.68 -9.00
N THR A 80 -24.35 0.30 -8.89
CA THR A 80 -23.98 1.73 -8.83
C THR A 80 -23.13 2.01 -7.60
N ASP A 81 -23.55 1.53 -6.42
CA ASP A 81 -22.79 1.72 -5.18
C ASP A 81 -21.39 1.05 -5.28
N TYR A 82 -21.26 -0.08 -5.98
CA TYR A 82 -19.95 -0.71 -6.25
C TYR A 82 -19.06 0.17 -7.13
N PHE A 83 -19.60 0.77 -8.19
CA PHE A 83 -18.82 1.68 -9.04
C PHE A 83 -18.41 2.95 -8.30
N GLU A 84 -19.28 3.52 -7.45
CA GLU A 84 -18.90 4.64 -6.60
C GLU A 84 -17.74 4.31 -5.65
N ARG A 85 -17.74 3.11 -5.07
CA ARG A 85 -16.61 2.61 -4.27
C ARG A 85 -15.34 2.43 -5.11
N SER A 86 -15.49 1.95 -6.34
CA SER A 86 -14.37 1.81 -7.28
C SER A 86 -13.75 3.16 -7.64
N LEU A 87 -14.56 4.21 -7.82
CA LEU A 87 -14.06 5.56 -8.04
C LEU A 87 -13.27 6.08 -6.83
N LYS A 88 -13.78 5.89 -5.60
CA LYS A 88 -13.04 6.23 -4.37
C LYS A 88 -11.74 5.44 -4.23
N ALA A 89 -11.73 4.17 -4.65
CA ALA A 89 -10.52 3.35 -4.66
C ALA A 89 -9.46 3.89 -5.64
N LEU A 90 -9.85 4.49 -6.76
CA LEU A 90 -8.92 5.15 -7.68
C LEU A 90 -8.23 6.36 -7.04
N ASP A 91 -8.95 7.15 -6.22
CA ASP A 91 -8.34 8.24 -5.45
C ASP A 91 -7.28 7.71 -4.48
N VAL A 92 -7.52 6.54 -3.87
CA VAL A 92 -6.51 5.87 -3.05
C VAL A 92 -5.33 5.40 -3.92
N CYS A 93 -5.57 4.81 -5.09
CA CYS A 93 -4.50 4.39 -6.00
C CYS A 93 -3.59 5.56 -6.42
N ASN A 94 -4.13 6.78 -6.57
CA ASN A 94 -3.33 7.98 -6.80
C ASN A 94 -2.39 8.27 -5.63
N ALA A 95 -2.88 8.20 -4.38
CA ALA A 95 -2.04 8.39 -3.20
C ALA A 95 -1.00 7.27 -3.04
N ILE A 96 -1.35 6.03 -3.38
CA ILE A 96 -0.45 4.88 -3.37
C ILE A 96 0.68 5.07 -4.39
N ARG A 97 0.37 5.55 -5.60
CA ARG A 97 1.38 5.89 -6.61
C ARG A 97 2.37 6.92 -6.07
N ASP A 98 1.89 7.97 -5.41
CA ASP A 98 2.76 8.98 -4.81
C ASP A 98 3.64 8.38 -3.69
N GLY A 99 3.08 7.47 -2.88
CA GLY A 99 3.82 6.69 -1.90
C GLY A 99 4.93 5.83 -2.52
N ILE A 100 4.67 5.19 -3.66
CA ILE A 100 5.68 4.43 -4.43
C ILE A 100 6.78 5.37 -4.94
N GLU A 101 6.44 6.55 -5.43
CA GLU A 101 7.45 7.52 -5.88
C GLU A 101 8.34 7.98 -4.71
N ARG A 102 7.79 8.14 -3.50
CA ARG A 102 8.61 8.38 -2.29
C ARG A 102 9.60 7.24 -2.03
N ILE A 103 9.15 5.99 -2.13
CA ILE A 103 10.04 4.81 -1.98
C ILE A 103 11.15 4.81 -3.04
N ARG A 104 10.83 5.15 -4.31
CA ARG A 104 11.83 5.30 -5.37
C ARG A 104 12.83 6.41 -5.10
N GLN A 105 12.41 7.50 -4.46
CA GLN A 105 13.33 8.57 -4.04
C GLN A 105 14.26 8.10 -2.92
N TRP A 106 13.75 7.36 -1.93
CA TRP A 106 14.58 6.74 -0.90
C TRP A 106 15.60 5.78 -1.48
N GLN A 107 15.20 4.96 -2.45
CA GLN A 107 16.08 4.07 -3.19
C GLN A 107 17.26 4.83 -3.83
N LYS A 108 17.02 5.99 -4.47
CA LYS A 108 18.08 6.83 -5.04
C LYS A 108 19.08 7.33 -3.98
N GLN A 109 18.61 7.64 -2.76
CA GLN A 109 19.50 8.00 -1.66
C GLN A 109 20.37 6.81 -1.23
N LEU A 110 19.79 5.61 -1.16
CA LEU A 110 20.55 4.38 -0.88
C LEU A 110 21.60 4.12 -1.95
N GLU A 111 21.28 4.32 -3.22
CA GLU A 111 22.23 4.18 -4.33
C GLU A 111 23.43 5.13 -4.17
N ILE A 112 23.23 6.35 -3.68
CA ILE A 112 24.33 7.29 -3.40
C ILE A 112 25.22 6.77 -2.26
N VAL A 113 24.63 6.22 -1.20
CA VAL A 113 25.37 5.63 -0.07
C VAL A 113 26.19 4.44 -0.55
N LEU A 114 25.59 3.53 -1.31
CA LEU A 114 26.27 2.39 -1.91
C LEU A 114 27.41 2.85 -2.82
N CYS A 115 27.17 3.75 -3.76
CA CYS A 115 28.22 4.26 -4.66
C CYS A 115 29.39 4.94 -3.92
N ALA A 116 29.12 5.60 -2.78
CA ALA A 116 30.16 6.28 -2.00
C ALA A 116 31.03 5.28 -1.22
N LEU A 117 30.43 4.21 -0.69
CA LEU A 117 31.09 3.28 0.23
C LEU A 117 31.53 1.96 -0.43
N ASP A 118 30.97 1.60 -1.58
CA ASP A 118 31.28 0.37 -2.35
C ASP A 118 32.54 0.54 -3.22
N SER A 119 33.64 1.00 -2.61
CA SER A 119 34.90 1.21 -3.32
C SER A 119 35.92 0.10 -3.01
N GLN A 120 36.55 -0.44 -4.05
CA GLN A 120 37.67 -1.41 -3.96
C GLN A 120 38.96 -0.81 -3.37
N ARG A 121 38.96 0.49 -3.03
CA ARG A 121 40.09 1.25 -2.48
C ARG A 121 39.78 1.65 -1.03
N THR A 122 40.78 2.15 -0.32
CA THR A 122 40.63 2.70 1.05
C THR A 122 39.53 3.77 1.08
N ILE A 123 38.52 3.59 1.95
CA ILE A 123 37.41 4.54 2.07
C ILE A 123 37.92 5.82 2.74
N GLY A 124 37.82 6.94 2.01
CA GLY A 124 38.27 8.25 2.50
C GLY A 124 37.17 9.09 3.14
N GLU A 125 37.56 10.13 3.87
CA GLU A 125 36.65 11.04 4.59
C GLU A 125 35.59 11.67 3.69
N GLY A 126 35.95 12.06 2.46
CA GLY A 126 35.02 12.63 1.49
C GLY A 126 33.87 11.69 1.11
N GLN A 127 34.15 10.38 1.02
CA GLN A 127 33.13 9.38 0.73
C GLN A 127 32.15 9.22 1.89
N PHE A 128 32.66 9.21 3.12
CA PHE A 128 31.81 9.19 4.33
C PHE A 128 30.94 10.45 4.44
N ARG A 129 31.47 11.64 4.15
CA ARG A 129 30.67 12.86 4.14
C ARG A 129 29.54 12.81 3.11
N ARG A 130 29.80 12.23 1.92
CA ARG A 130 28.77 12.03 0.89
C ARG A 130 27.70 11.02 1.32
N ALA A 131 28.11 9.87 1.84
CA ALA A 131 27.20 8.85 2.36
C ALA A 131 26.34 9.39 3.51
N LYS A 132 26.96 10.08 4.48
CA LYS A 132 26.27 10.74 5.59
C LYS A 132 25.24 11.75 5.13
N LYS A 133 25.58 12.60 4.14
CA LYS A 133 24.61 13.54 3.57
C LYS A 133 23.39 12.81 2.97
N ALA A 134 23.60 11.76 2.19
CA ALA A 134 22.51 10.98 1.60
C ALA A 134 21.64 10.28 2.65
N LEU A 135 22.23 9.79 3.75
CA LEU A 135 21.50 9.21 4.88
C LEU A 135 20.67 10.25 5.63
N ILE A 136 21.18 11.48 5.79
CA ILE A 136 20.41 12.59 6.36
C ILE A 136 19.23 12.97 5.45
N ASP A 137 19.47 13.12 4.15
CA ASP A 137 18.41 13.43 3.17
C ASP A 137 17.34 12.32 3.13
N LEU A 138 17.77 11.06 3.23
CA LEU A 138 16.87 9.90 3.37
C LEU A 138 16.04 9.99 4.66
N ALA A 139 16.68 10.20 5.81
CA ALA A 139 15.99 10.31 7.09
C ALA A 139 14.93 11.42 7.06
N ILE A 140 15.27 12.58 6.50
CA ILE A 140 14.32 13.69 6.30
C ILE A 140 13.15 13.26 5.39
N GLY A 141 13.43 12.57 4.29
CA GLY A 141 12.39 12.10 3.36
C GLY A 141 11.45 11.02 3.92
N MET A 142 11.91 10.27 4.92
CA MET A 142 11.13 9.23 5.60
C MET A 142 10.27 9.78 6.75
N LEU A 143 10.55 10.99 7.24
CA LEU A 143 9.66 11.67 8.19
C LEU A 143 8.31 11.95 7.52
N ASP A 144 7.22 11.67 8.24
CA ASP A 144 5.87 12.01 7.79
C ASP A 144 5.67 13.54 7.87
N GLU A 145 5.00 14.15 6.87
CA GLU A 145 4.67 15.59 6.90
C GLU A 145 3.81 16.01 8.12
N LYS A 146 3.31 15.03 8.90
CA LYS A 146 2.43 15.23 10.05
C LYS A 146 3.08 15.97 11.23
N GLU A 147 4.40 16.11 11.28
CA GLU A 147 5.05 16.99 12.28
C GLU A 147 5.04 18.49 11.91
N SER A 148 4.59 18.86 10.71
CA SER A 148 4.46 20.26 10.29
C SER A 148 3.09 20.88 10.63
N SER A 149 2.52 20.52 11.78
CA SER A 149 1.35 21.23 12.33
C SER A 149 1.72 22.57 12.99
N SER A 150 2.97 23.03 12.90
CA SER A 150 3.35 24.39 13.27
C SER A 150 3.35 25.30 12.04
N SER A 151 2.36 26.19 12.04
CA SER A 151 2.24 27.38 11.21
C SER A 151 3.57 28.04 10.82
N VAL A 152 3.91 28.04 9.54
CA VAL A 152 4.63 29.17 8.94
C VAL A 152 3.94 29.54 7.64
N ALA A 153 3.00 30.48 7.74
CA ALA A 153 2.53 31.22 6.59
C ALA A 153 3.73 32.01 6.02
N HIS A 154 4.39 31.45 5.01
CA HIS A 154 5.35 32.20 4.21
C HIS A 154 4.58 33.17 3.32
N ARG A 155 4.26 34.35 3.89
CA ARG A 155 3.93 35.54 3.12
C ARG A 155 5.14 35.88 2.26
N ASN A 156 4.93 35.88 0.94
CA ASN A 156 5.89 36.36 -0.04
C ASN A 156 6.27 37.81 0.28
N ARG A 157 7.53 38.04 0.67
CA ARG A 157 8.14 39.37 0.73
C ARG A 157 9.44 39.31 -0.07
N SER A 158 9.40 39.92 -1.25
CA SER A 158 10.55 40.11 -2.13
C SER A 158 11.48 41.19 -1.57
N PHE A 159 12.75 41.06 -1.96
CA PHE A 159 13.90 41.93 -1.69
C PHE A 159 14.54 41.82 -0.30
N VAL A 160 15.75 41.25 -0.26
CA VAL A 160 17.01 41.81 0.30
C VAL A 160 18.05 40.67 0.42
N ARG A 161 19.28 40.97 -0.02
CA ARG A 161 20.47 40.09 -0.01
C ARG A 161 20.91 39.74 1.42
N ASN A 162 21.26 38.48 1.67
CA ASN A 162 22.45 38.11 2.46
C ASN A 162 22.83 36.62 2.29
N ASN A 163 24.14 36.40 2.23
CA ASN A 163 24.84 35.18 1.90
C ASN A 163 24.80 34.11 3.01
N ALA A 164 25.03 32.85 2.59
CA ALA A 164 25.59 31.76 3.38
C ALA A 164 24.68 31.06 4.44
N GLN A 165 23.47 30.63 4.07
CA GLN A 165 22.80 29.52 4.80
C GLN A 165 21.60 28.86 4.08
N ARG A 166 21.48 29.00 2.76
CA ARG A 166 20.25 28.66 2.01
C ARG A 166 20.30 27.43 1.10
N GLU A 167 21.36 26.63 1.16
CA GLU A 167 21.49 25.46 0.26
C GLU A 167 20.86 24.16 0.79
N LEU A 168 20.50 24.08 2.07
CA LEU A 168 19.83 22.89 2.64
C LEU A 168 18.30 22.87 2.49
N ARG A 169 17.68 23.94 1.98
CA ARG A 169 16.21 24.05 1.87
C ARG A 169 15.69 24.15 0.44
N SER A 170 16.54 24.07 -0.58
CA SER A 170 16.11 24.14 -1.99
C SER A 170 15.66 22.80 -2.57
N LEU A 171 15.83 21.68 -1.85
CA LEU A 171 15.35 20.36 -2.27
C LEU A 171 13.81 20.18 -2.14
N SER A 172 13.10 21.14 -1.55
CA SER A 172 11.65 21.11 -1.34
C SER A 172 10.85 21.75 -2.50
N HIS A 173 11.53 22.19 -3.58
CA HIS A 173 10.87 22.75 -4.77
C HIS A 173 11.25 22.00 -6.04
N PHE A 174 11.05 20.68 -6.04
CA PHE A 174 10.80 20.00 -7.29
C PHE A 174 9.37 20.31 -7.73
N ARG A 175 9.27 21.04 -8.85
CA ARG A 175 8.07 21.12 -9.66
C ARG A 175 7.75 19.73 -10.21
N SER A 176 7.17 18.85 -9.40
CA SER A 176 6.42 17.72 -9.94
C SER A 176 5.10 18.26 -10.48
N LEU A 177 4.80 17.93 -11.73
CA LEU A 177 3.53 18.24 -12.37
C LEU A 177 2.37 17.74 -11.49
N SER A 178 1.73 18.68 -10.82
CA SER A 178 0.29 18.79 -10.54
C SER A 178 -0.51 17.59 -10.02
N TRP A 179 0.03 16.55 -9.37
CA TRP A 179 -0.80 15.48 -8.78
C TRP A 179 -0.52 15.15 -7.31
N SER A 180 0.10 16.05 -6.55
CA SER A 180 0.16 15.90 -5.10
C SER A 180 -1.25 15.90 -4.51
N VAL A 181 -1.58 14.85 -3.74
CA VAL A 181 -2.85 14.79 -3.02
C VAL A 181 -3.00 16.00 -2.08
N SER A 182 -4.21 16.57 -2.02
CA SER A 182 -4.50 17.71 -1.13
C SER A 182 -4.09 17.41 0.31
N ARG A 183 -3.57 18.43 1.01
CA ARG A 183 -3.27 18.35 2.46
C ARG A 183 -4.46 17.97 3.33
N THR A 184 -5.68 18.12 2.82
CA THR A 184 -6.94 17.74 3.48
C THR A 184 -7.36 16.28 3.24
N TRP A 185 -6.63 15.54 2.42
CA TRP A 185 -6.91 14.13 2.15
C TRP A 185 -6.48 13.23 3.31
N SER A 186 -7.18 12.11 3.45
CA SER A 186 -6.91 11.12 4.48
C SER A 186 -7.26 9.74 3.94
N ALA A 187 -6.30 8.82 3.98
CA ALA A 187 -6.51 7.45 3.57
C ALA A 187 -7.59 6.77 4.44
N ALA A 188 -7.57 7.03 5.75
CA ALA A 188 -8.58 6.54 6.68
C ALA A 188 -9.99 6.98 6.28
N ARG A 189 -10.17 8.27 5.94
CA ARG A 189 -11.46 8.79 5.47
C ARG A 189 -11.91 8.14 4.17
N GLN A 190 -10.99 7.89 3.23
CA GLN A 190 -11.32 7.21 1.98
C GLN A 190 -11.72 5.76 2.22
N ILE A 191 -10.99 5.00 3.04
CA ILE A 191 -11.35 3.62 3.34
C ILE A 191 -12.68 3.57 4.09
N HIS A 192 -12.93 4.47 5.06
CA HIS A 192 -14.24 4.59 5.70
C HIS A 192 -15.36 4.90 4.69
N ALA A 193 -15.11 5.73 3.68
CA ALA A 193 -16.09 6.05 2.64
C ALA A 193 -16.32 4.90 1.64
N ILE A 194 -15.37 3.96 1.52
CA ILE A 194 -15.53 2.71 0.76
C ILE A 194 -16.31 1.68 1.58
N ALA A 195 -15.99 1.57 2.88
CA ALA A 195 -16.65 0.67 3.81
C ALA A 195 -18.08 1.13 4.20
N SER A 196 -18.38 2.42 4.06
CA SER A 196 -19.70 2.93 4.41
C SER A 196 -20.79 2.27 3.57
N ASN A 197 -21.90 1.93 4.24
CA ASN A 197 -23.06 1.27 3.65
C ASN A 197 -22.76 -0.09 3.00
N LEU A 198 -21.63 -0.72 3.33
CA LEU A 198 -21.31 -2.06 2.86
C LEU A 198 -21.93 -3.08 3.84
N VAL A 199 -23.17 -3.49 3.56
CA VAL A 199 -23.98 -4.36 4.44
C VAL A 199 -24.20 -5.71 3.78
N ALA A 200 -24.07 -6.78 4.56
CA ALA A 200 -24.32 -8.14 4.09
C ALA A 200 -25.77 -8.31 3.59
N PRO A 201 -25.97 -8.83 2.36
CA PRO A 201 -27.29 -9.11 1.83
C PRO A 201 -28.09 -10.02 2.77
N LYS A 202 -29.36 -9.68 2.99
CA LYS A 202 -30.28 -10.51 3.78
C LYS A 202 -30.83 -11.65 2.94
N THR A 203 -31.26 -12.76 3.56
CA THR A 203 -31.84 -13.92 2.86
C THR A 203 -32.93 -13.54 1.86
N ASN A 204 -33.84 -12.63 2.22
CA ASN A 204 -34.91 -12.18 1.33
C ASN A 204 -34.38 -11.40 0.11
N GLU A 205 -33.32 -10.60 0.29
CA GLU A 205 -32.66 -9.85 -0.78
C GLU A 205 -31.86 -10.77 -1.70
N ILE A 206 -31.25 -11.82 -1.15
CA ILE A 206 -30.53 -12.84 -1.91
C ILE A 206 -31.49 -13.58 -2.85
N ILE A 207 -32.67 -13.97 -2.35
CA ILE A 207 -33.69 -14.65 -3.14
C ILE A 207 -34.23 -13.71 -4.23
N SER A 208 -34.55 -12.45 -3.90
CA SER A 208 -35.16 -11.51 -4.86
C SER A 208 -34.22 -11.03 -5.97
N THR A 209 -32.91 -11.19 -5.80
CA THR A 209 -31.89 -10.77 -6.77
C THR A 209 -31.20 -11.95 -7.47
N ASN A 210 -31.74 -13.17 -7.32
CA ASN A 210 -31.12 -14.39 -7.83
C ASN A 210 -29.64 -14.49 -7.42
N ARG A 211 -29.31 -14.07 -6.18
CA ARG A 211 -27.97 -14.07 -5.58
C ARG A 211 -26.93 -13.14 -6.24
N LEU A 212 -27.29 -12.37 -7.27
CA LEU A 212 -26.34 -11.43 -7.92
C LEU A 212 -25.82 -10.38 -6.94
N ASN A 213 -26.63 -9.94 -5.98
CA ASN A 213 -26.19 -9.01 -4.94
C ASN A 213 -25.05 -9.57 -4.08
N VAL A 214 -24.96 -10.90 -3.91
CA VAL A 214 -23.87 -11.57 -3.18
C VAL A 214 -22.56 -11.44 -3.95
N ALA A 215 -22.58 -11.56 -5.29
CA ALA A 215 -21.38 -11.36 -6.09
C ALA A 215 -20.89 -9.91 -6.01
N VAL A 216 -21.79 -8.93 -6.14
CA VAL A 216 -21.46 -7.50 -5.98
C VAL A 216 -20.91 -7.20 -4.59
N PHE A 217 -21.54 -7.76 -3.56
CA PHE A 217 -21.11 -7.63 -2.17
C PHE A 217 -19.71 -8.22 -1.93
N THR A 218 -19.44 -9.40 -2.50
CA THR A 218 -18.15 -10.08 -2.44
C THR A 218 -17.06 -9.23 -3.09
N MET A 219 -17.30 -8.76 -4.31
CA MET A 219 -16.32 -7.94 -5.02
C MET A 219 -16.10 -6.59 -4.33
N SER A 220 -17.15 -6.01 -3.72
CA SER A 220 -17.02 -4.81 -2.89
C SER A 220 -16.12 -5.03 -1.66
N HIS A 221 -16.22 -6.20 -1.02
CA HIS A 221 -15.34 -6.57 0.10
C HIS A 221 -13.91 -6.82 -0.32
N VAL A 222 -13.72 -7.53 -1.43
CA VAL A 222 -12.41 -7.77 -2.02
C VAL A 222 -11.72 -6.44 -2.36
N LEU A 223 -12.43 -5.50 -2.99
CA LEU A 223 -11.95 -4.14 -3.25
C LEU A 223 -11.55 -3.42 -1.95
N LEU A 224 -12.45 -3.41 -0.95
CA LEU A 224 -12.18 -2.76 0.34
C LEU A 224 -10.93 -3.31 1.02
N PHE A 225 -10.79 -4.64 1.08
CA PHE A 225 -9.64 -5.30 1.69
C PHE A 225 -8.33 -4.95 0.96
N VAL A 226 -8.31 -5.04 -0.37
CA VAL A 226 -7.12 -4.75 -1.19
C VAL A 226 -6.69 -3.29 -1.01
N VAL A 227 -7.63 -2.34 -1.11
CA VAL A 227 -7.34 -0.92 -0.92
C VAL A 227 -6.83 -0.64 0.50
N TRP A 228 -7.44 -1.24 1.51
CA TRP A 228 -6.99 -1.13 2.90
C TRP A 228 -5.57 -1.70 3.09
N ALA A 229 -5.27 -2.87 2.51
CA ALA A 229 -3.94 -3.48 2.60
C ALA A 229 -2.86 -2.65 1.89
N LEU A 230 -3.18 -2.03 0.75
CA LEU A 230 -2.27 -1.10 0.06
C LEU A 230 -1.97 0.13 0.92
N VAL A 231 -3.00 0.72 1.56
CA VAL A 231 -2.84 1.84 2.50
C VAL A 231 -2.01 1.43 3.71
N ALA A 232 -2.11 0.19 4.18
CA ALA A 232 -1.29 -0.31 5.27
C ALA A 232 0.18 -0.46 4.86
N ALA A 233 0.44 -1.02 3.68
CA ALA A 233 1.78 -1.30 3.19
C ALA A 233 2.53 -0.03 2.78
N ILE A 234 1.92 0.83 1.97
CA ILE A 234 2.61 1.91 1.25
C ILE A 234 2.43 3.26 1.97
N PRO A 235 3.45 4.15 1.97
CA PRO A 235 3.34 5.45 2.62
C PRO A 235 2.23 6.30 2.05
N CYS A 236 1.28 6.68 2.89
CA CYS A 236 0.23 7.63 2.55
C CYS A 236 -0.26 8.39 3.79
N GLN A 237 -0.92 9.53 3.56
CA GLN A 237 -1.36 10.42 4.62
C GLN A 237 -2.52 9.81 5.42
N ASP A 238 -2.40 9.83 6.75
CA ASP A 238 -3.45 9.46 7.68
C ASP A 238 -4.02 8.05 7.43
N ARG A 239 -3.14 7.04 7.45
CA ARG A 239 -3.45 5.63 7.15
C ARG A 239 -4.62 5.03 7.94
N GLY A 240 -4.79 5.43 9.21
CA GLY A 240 -5.87 4.99 10.11
C GLY A 240 -6.26 3.52 9.97
N LEU A 241 -5.37 2.61 10.39
CA LEU A 241 -5.55 1.16 10.26
C LEU A 241 -6.71 0.58 11.11
N GLN A 242 -7.37 1.41 11.92
CA GLN A 242 -8.43 1.04 12.86
C GLN A 242 -9.79 0.87 12.15
N ILE A 243 -9.82 0.10 11.07
CA ILE A 243 -11.05 -0.20 10.34
C ILE A 243 -11.39 -1.66 10.62
N HIS A 244 -12.50 -1.83 11.33
CA HIS A 244 -13.04 -3.14 11.66
C HIS A 244 -13.76 -3.70 10.43
N LEU A 245 -13.11 -4.62 9.71
CA LEU A 245 -13.74 -5.38 8.64
C LEU A 245 -14.63 -6.48 9.26
N SER A 246 -15.84 -6.11 9.71
CA SER A 246 -16.81 -7.11 10.18
C SER A 246 -17.52 -7.75 9.00
N VAL A 247 -17.27 -9.04 8.75
CA VAL A 247 -18.03 -9.85 7.79
C VAL A 247 -18.58 -11.08 8.50
N THR A 248 -19.83 -11.41 8.24
CA THR A 248 -20.46 -12.64 8.75
C THR A 248 -19.78 -13.85 8.11
N LYS A 249 -19.41 -14.86 8.91
CA LYS A 249 -18.79 -16.13 8.46
C LYS A 249 -19.69 -17.01 7.57
N GLN A 250 -20.81 -16.49 7.11
CA GLN A 250 -21.72 -17.17 6.18
C GLN A 250 -21.14 -17.25 4.75
N PHE A 251 -20.13 -16.44 4.42
CA PHE A 251 -19.48 -16.45 3.12
C PHE A 251 -18.18 -17.25 3.15
N VAL A 252 -17.99 -18.15 2.20
CA VAL A 252 -16.83 -19.06 2.13
C VAL A 252 -15.47 -18.35 2.01
N TRP A 253 -15.46 -17.13 1.46
CA TRP A 253 -14.26 -16.30 1.32
C TRP A 253 -13.98 -15.43 2.56
N ALA A 254 -14.90 -15.35 3.53
CA ALA A 254 -14.75 -14.46 4.67
C ALA A 254 -13.56 -14.84 5.54
N ASP A 255 -13.44 -16.13 5.91
CA ASP A 255 -12.37 -16.61 6.78
C ASP A 255 -10.95 -16.34 6.24
N PRO A 256 -10.58 -16.65 4.97
CA PRO A 256 -9.24 -16.34 4.47
C PRO A 256 -8.94 -14.83 4.41
N ILE A 257 -9.92 -13.99 4.08
CA ILE A 257 -9.74 -12.53 4.07
C ILE A 257 -9.58 -11.98 5.50
N LEU A 258 -10.42 -12.41 6.43
CA LEU A 258 -10.35 -11.99 7.84
C LEU A 258 -9.05 -12.46 8.50
N SER A 259 -8.59 -13.68 8.18
CA SER A 259 -7.29 -14.17 8.65
C SER A 259 -6.14 -13.27 8.20
N LEU A 260 -6.13 -12.84 6.93
CA LEU A 260 -5.12 -11.91 6.42
C LEU A 260 -5.23 -10.52 7.07
N HIS A 261 -6.45 -10.02 7.28
CA HIS A 261 -6.71 -8.75 7.95
C HIS A 261 -6.13 -8.73 9.38
N GLU A 262 -6.41 -9.76 10.18
CA GLU A 262 -5.87 -9.90 11.53
C GLU A 262 -4.33 -9.99 11.52
N ARG A 263 -3.74 -10.76 10.60
CA ARG A 263 -2.27 -10.85 10.48
C ARG A 263 -1.63 -9.48 10.17
N ILE A 264 -2.23 -8.69 9.27
CA ILE A 264 -1.74 -7.35 8.96
C ILE A 264 -1.90 -6.41 10.17
N LEU A 265 -2.99 -6.53 10.93
CA LEU A 265 -3.17 -5.79 12.17
C LEU A 265 -2.12 -6.16 13.22
N ASP A 266 -1.78 -7.44 13.35
CA ASP A 266 -0.75 -7.90 14.27
C ASP A 266 0.65 -7.41 13.86
N GLU A 267 0.98 -7.41 12.56
CA GLU A 267 2.20 -6.77 12.05
C GLU A 267 2.26 -5.28 12.41
N SER A 268 1.13 -4.58 12.35
CA SER A 268 1.08 -3.15 12.70
C SER A 268 1.31 -2.85 14.18
N LYS A 269 1.02 -3.81 15.06
CA LYS A 269 1.19 -3.69 16.53
C LYS A 269 2.63 -3.96 16.97
N LYS A 270 3.47 -4.57 16.11
CA LYS A 270 4.88 -4.85 16.44
C LYS A 270 5.62 -3.56 16.76
N ARG A 271 6.39 -3.56 17.86
CA ARG A 271 7.07 -2.36 18.39
C ARG A 271 7.94 -1.67 17.33
N ASP A 272 8.65 -2.44 16.53
CA ASP A 272 9.59 -1.93 15.52
C ASP A 272 8.90 -1.29 14.30
N ARG A 273 7.58 -1.50 14.15
CA ARG A 273 6.76 -0.92 13.07
C ARG A 273 5.92 0.26 13.55
N ARG A 274 5.88 0.52 14.87
CA ARG A 274 5.14 1.63 15.47
C ARG A 274 5.79 2.95 15.05
N ASN A 275 5.05 3.78 14.33
CA ASN A 275 5.52 5.03 13.70
C ASN A 275 6.32 4.89 12.40
N SER A 276 6.41 3.69 11.81
CA SER A 276 6.89 3.54 10.42
C SER A 276 5.97 4.28 9.46
N CYS A 277 6.46 4.81 8.35
CA CYS A 277 5.64 5.49 7.34
C CYS A 277 4.83 4.51 6.45
N GLY A 278 5.09 3.20 6.54
CA GLY A 278 4.45 2.13 5.77
C GLY A 278 4.78 0.77 6.39
N LEU A 279 3.89 -0.23 6.29
CA LEU A 279 4.17 -1.58 6.78
C LEU A 279 4.93 -2.47 5.78
N LEU A 280 5.20 -1.97 4.56
CA LEU A 280 5.97 -2.71 3.56
C LEU A 280 7.31 -3.17 4.15
N LYS A 281 7.68 -4.43 3.96
CA LYS A 281 8.88 -5.05 4.54
C LYS A 281 10.16 -4.29 4.16
N GLU A 282 10.25 -3.92 2.89
CA GLU A 282 11.42 -3.23 2.33
C GLU A 282 11.61 -1.87 2.99
N ILE A 283 10.55 -1.11 3.29
CA ILE A 283 10.63 0.18 3.99
C ILE A 283 11.29 0.01 5.35
N HIS A 284 10.89 -1.00 6.11
CA HIS A 284 11.52 -1.29 7.39
C HIS A 284 12.99 -1.71 7.26
N GLY A 285 13.32 -2.43 6.18
CA GLY A 285 14.71 -2.68 5.81
C GLY A 285 15.51 -1.39 5.59
N ILE A 286 14.92 -0.41 4.89
CA ILE A 286 15.54 0.91 4.69
C ILE A 286 15.76 1.59 6.05
N GLU A 287 14.74 1.67 6.90
CA GLU A 287 14.83 2.32 8.21
C GLU A 287 15.94 1.71 9.08
N LYS A 288 16.01 0.38 9.13
CA LYS A 288 17.00 -0.35 9.92
C LYS A 288 18.42 -0.12 9.39
N CYS A 289 18.64 -0.31 8.09
CA CYS A 289 19.95 -0.13 7.48
C CYS A 289 20.41 1.33 7.55
N ALA A 290 19.51 2.30 7.33
CA ALA A 290 19.82 3.72 7.41
C ALA A 290 20.23 4.13 8.84
N ARG A 291 19.52 3.62 9.86
CA ARG A 291 19.84 3.90 11.27
C ARG A 291 21.22 3.34 11.65
N HIS A 292 21.48 2.06 11.37
CA HIS A 292 22.77 1.43 11.64
C HIS A 292 23.91 2.13 10.90
N MET A 293 23.69 2.52 9.64
CA MET A 293 24.71 3.22 8.86
C MET A 293 24.97 4.63 9.43
N ASN A 294 23.93 5.37 9.85
CA ASN A 294 24.12 6.68 10.47
C ASN A 294 24.96 6.59 11.76
N GLU A 295 24.61 5.66 12.67
CA GLU A 295 25.37 5.40 13.90
C GLU A 295 26.84 5.09 13.60
N LEU A 296 27.10 4.29 12.57
CA LEU A 296 28.45 3.97 12.13
C LEU A 296 29.18 5.21 11.61
N THR A 297 28.54 6.03 10.76
CA THR A 297 29.14 7.27 10.23
C THR A 297 29.43 8.32 11.30
N ASP A 298 28.73 8.30 12.44
CA ASP A 298 28.99 9.19 13.58
C ASP A 298 30.14 8.70 14.47
N SER A 299 30.39 7.39 14.51
CA SER A 299 31.45 6.78 15.34
C SER A 299 32.85 6.76 14.69
N VAL A 300 32.92 6.98 13.38
CA VAL A 300 34.16 6.83 12.59
C VAL A 300 35.10 8.02 12.74
N HIS A 301 36.38 7.73 12.97
CA HIS A 301 37.49 8.69 12.94
C HIS A 301 38.49 8.25 11.87
N PHE A 302 39.08 9.20 11.14
CA PHE A 302 40.03 8.92 10.07
C PHE A 302 41.48 9.04 10.55
N PRO A 303 42.40 8.15 10.10
CA PRO A 303 42.17 7.02 9.19
C PRO A 303 41.40 5.87 9.85
N LEU A 304 40.61 5.15 9.04
CA LEU A 304 39.80 4.02 9.50
C LEU A 304 40.66 2.87 10.05
N THR A 305 40.21 2.25 11.13
CA THR A 305 40.77 0.97 11.59
C THR A 305 40.26 -0.17 10.70
N MET A 306 41.04 -1.24 10.55
CA MET A 306 40.62 -2.41 9.77
C MET A 306 39.29 -3.01 10.25
N GLN A 307 39.04 -3.00 11.56
CA GLN A 307 37.78 -3.46 12.13
C GLN A 307 36.59 -2.59 11.69
N LYS A 308 36.74 -1.27 11.72
CA LYS A 308 35.69 -0.34 11.28
C LYS A 308 35.46 -0.42 9.78
N GLU A 309 36.52 -0.60 8.99
CA GLU A 309 36.38 -0.80 7.54
C GLU A 309 35.61 -2.10 7.22
N ALA A 310 35.86 -3.19 7.95
CA ALA A 310 35.11 -4.44 7.80
C ALA A 310 33.63 -4.28 8.19
N GLU A 311 33.34 -3.59 9.30
CA GLU A 311 31.98 -3.28 9.76
C GLU A 311 31.22 -2.45 8.70
N VAL A 312 31.87 -1.46 8.08
CA VAL A 312 31.27 -0.66 7.00
C VAL A 312 30.91 -1.54 5.80
N LYS A 313 31.82 -2.44 5.39
CA LYS A 313 31.57 -3.34 4.26
C LYS A 313 30.39 -4.27 4.53
N GLU A 314 30.27 -4.82 5.74
CA GLU A 314 29.12 -5.64 6.15
C GLU A 314 27.81 -4.84 6.06
N ARG A 315 27.77 -3.62 6.60
CA ARG A 315 26.57 -2.76 6.55
C ARG A 315 26.20 -2.33 5.13
N VAL A 316 27.19 -2.08 4.28
CA VAL A 316 26.97 -1.79 2.86
C VAL A 316 26.35 -2.99 2.14
N GLN A 317 26.77 -4.22 2.48
CA GLN A 317 26.16 -5.44 1.93
C GLN A 317 24.69 -5.60 2.37
N GLU A 318 24.39 -5.40 3.65
CA GLU A 318 23.00 -5.40 4.15
C GLU A 318 22.15 -4.37 3.39
N LEU A 319 22.67 -3.16 3.20
CA LEU A 319 21.99 -2.10 2.47
C LEU A 319 21.79 -2.44 0.99
N ALA A 320 22.76 -3.10 0.36
CA ALA A 320 22.68 -3.53 -1.03
C ALA A 320 21.56 -4.55 -1.25
N LEU A 321 21.33 -5.45 -0.29
CA LEU A 321 20.21 -6.41 -0.34
C LEU A 321 18.86 -5.69 -0.32
N VAL A 322 18.68 -4.71 0.57
CA VAL A 322 17.45 -3.90 0.65
C VAL A 322 17.25 -3.10 -0.63
N HIS A 323 18.31 -2.43 -1.12
CA HIS A 323 18.24 -1.66 -2.36
C HIS A 323 17.86 -2.55 -3.57
N LYS A 324 18.42 -3.76 -3.66
CA LYS A 324 18.09 -4.72 -4.71
C LYS A 324 16.64 -5.19 -4.63
N ALA A 325 16.15 -5.52 -3.44
CA ALA A 325 14.76 -5.94 -3.24
C ALA A 325 13.77 -4.87 -3.73
N ILE A 326 14.07 -3.59 -3.50
CA ILE A 326 13.24 -2.47 -3.99
C ILE A 326 13.37 -2.29 -5.51
N LYS A 327 14.58 -2.48 -6.06
CA LYS A 327 14.86 -2.32 -7.48
C LYS A 327 14.15 -3.36 -8.36
N ASP A 328 14.13 -4.61 -7.89
CA ASP A 328 13.58 -5.75 -8.63
C ASP A 328 12.05 -5.85 -8.50
N GLY A 329 11.47 -5.15 -7.53
CA GLY A 329 10.05 -5.16 -7.17
C GLY A 329 9.12 -4.38 -8.09
#